data_AF-A0A2G8LG23-F1
#
_entry.id   AF-A0A2G8LG23-F1
#
_cell.length_a   1.000
_cell.length_b   1.000
_cell.length_c   1.000
_cell.angle_alpha   90.00
_cell.angle_beta   90.00
_cell.angle_gamma   90.00
#
_symmetry.space_group_name_H-M   'P 1'
#
loop_
_entity.id
_entity.type
_entity.pdbx_description
1 polymer ?
#
loop_
_entity_poly.entity_id
_entity_poly.type
_entity_poly.pdbx_seq_one_letter_code
_entity_poly.pdbx_strand_id
1 'polypeptide(L)'
;MSASTSSSDELTVLLSPKSLSPRDYMNLLQLQSTHKSPGSVEGASSSHSKEVAGNILREDEEDNRKREQEMWAMLAGQAAFKLESYIFHKVLPESFIKPHIFPRHVKDMQSLIEEYTARGEAARLEGAAAKWHDLKNKWHWKREHAVVLATVKCAYLHISKPLEVMMKLDKEQGDSVENARRAFRNSLLPQLHKAGGQVVDMMLSAGLLTFKPASDNNNVNSVATQEAFRRRPPRSAPVAVPRSSRTFTDEK
;
A
#
# COMPACT_ATOMS: atom_id res chain seq x y z
N MET A 1 -35.34 1.48 -56.87
CA MET A 1 -35.68 2.14 -55.59
C MET A 1 -34.47 2.03 -54.67
N SER A 2 -34.02 3.18 -54.20
CA SER A 2 -32.83 3.39 -53.37
C SER A 2 -33.00 2.84 -51.96
N ALA A 3 -31.92 2.36 -51.35
CA ALA A 3 -31.59 2.62 -49.94
C ALA A 3 -30.14 2.19 -49.66
N SER A 4 -29.28 3.18 -49.47
CA SER A 4 -27.95 3.07 -48.86
C SER A 4 -28.05 3.55 -47.41
N THR A 5 -27.48 2.83 -46.45
CA THR A 5 -26.81 3.37 -45.23
C THR A 5 -25.93 2.22 -44.71
N SER A 6 -24.61 2.28 -44.88
CA SER A 6 -23.65 2.98 -44.01
C SER A 6 -23.60 2.37 -42.60
N SER A 7 -22.80 1.32 -42.44
CA SER A 7 -22.31 0.84 -41.14
C SER A 7 -20.82 1.15 -41.10
N SER A 8 -20.46 2.24 -40.43
CA SER A 8 -19.06 2.57 -40.17
C SER A 8 -18.53 1.66 -39.07
N ASP A 9 -17.65 0.79 -39.51
CA ASP A 9 -16.73 -0.01 -38.72
C ASP A 9 -15.68 0.86 -38.00
N GLU A 10 -15.18 0.28 -36.91
CA GLU A 10 -13.88 0.52 -36.27
C GLU A 10 -13.63 1.81 -35.47
N LEU A 11 -13.71 1.67 -34.14
CA LEU A 11 -12.60 1.98 -33.21
C LEU A 11 -12.90 1.44 -31.81
N THR A 12 -13.10 0.12 -31.71
CA THR A 12 -12.94 -0.56 -30.41
C THR A 12 -11.53 -1.12 -30.40
N VAL A 13 -10.56 -0.32 -29.95
CA VAL A 13 -9.22 -0.83 -29.63
C VAL A 13 -9.39 -1.77 -28.43
N LEU A 14 -9.72 -3.03 -28.74
CA LEU A 14 -9.59 -4.16 -27.84
C LEU A 14 -8.09 -4.32 -27.56
N LEU A 15 -7.62 -3.58 -26.56
CA LEU A 15 -6.33 -3.84 -25.92
C LEU A 15 -6.40 -5.23 -25.28
N SER A 16 -6.03 -6.22 -26.09
CA SER A 16 -5.73 -7.56 -25.62
C SER A 16 -4.65 -7.44 -24.54
N PRO A 17 -4.80 -8.02 -23.33
CA PRO A 17 -3.89 -7.80 -22.20
C PRO A 17 -2.53 -8.52 -22.35
N LYS A 18 -2.09 -8.79 -23.58
CA LYS A 18 -0.80 -9.40 -23.86
C LYS A 18 0.25 -8.30 -24.02
N SER A 19 1.00 -8.09 -22.94
CA SER A 19 2.34 -7.46 -22.89
C SER A 19 2.45 -5.93 -22.87
N LEU A 20 1.64 -5.24 -22.06
CA LEU A 20 2.11 -3.93 -21.58
C LEU A 20 3.34 -4.14 -20.69
N SER A 21 4.48 -3.60 -21.10
CA SER A 21 5.68 -3.52 -20.27
C SER A 21 5.39 -2.68 -19.04
N PRO A 22 5.97 -2.98 -17.86
CA PRO A 22 5.86 -2.13 -16.67
C PRO A 22 6.26 -0.65 -16.92
N ARG A 23 7.07 -0.39 -17.96
CA ARG A 23 7.44 0.96 -18.38
C ARG A 23 6.33 1.67 -19.15
N ASP A 24 5.69 0.98 -20.09
CA ASP A 24 4.54 1.51 -20.85
C ASP A 24 3.33 1.74 -19.94
N TYR A 25 3.22 0.91 -18.90
CA TYR A 25 2.24 1.05 -17.83
C TYR A 25 2.40 2.36 -17.03
N MET A 26 3.63 2.77 -16.69
CA MET A 26 3.86 4.02 -15.95
C MET A 26 3.50 5.25 -16.78
N ASN A 27 3.80 5.22 -18.09
CA ASN A 27 3.37 6.29 -18.99
C ASN A 27 1.84 6.39 -19.06
N LEU A 28 1.13 5.25 -19.02
CA LEU A 28 -0.33 5.20 -19.07
C LEU A 28 -0.99 5.73 -17.78
N LEU A 29 -0.41 5.44 -16.61
CA LEU A 29 -0.84 6.04 -15.35
C LEU A 29 -0.58 7.56 -15.32
N GLN A 30 0.54 8.02 -15.86
CA GLN A 30 0.87 9.44 -15.91
C GLN A 30 -0.07 10.20 -16.86
N LEU A 31 -0.45 9.59 -17.99
CA LEU A 31 -1.42 10.15 -18.94
C LEU A 31 -2.86 10.18 -18.40
N GLN A 32 -3.28 9.21 -17.58
CA GLN A 32 -4.59 9.28 -16.91
C GLN A 32 -4.67 10.41 -15.86
N SER A 33 -3.53 10.88 -15.36
CA SER A 33 -3.45 12.02 -14.44
C SER A 33 -3.71 13.36 -15.14
N THR A 34 -3.42 13.47 -16.44
CA THR A 34 -3.47 14.73 -17.21
C THR A 34 -4.76 14.93 -18.03
N HIS A 35 -5.69 13.98 -18.05
CA HIS A 35 -6.92 14.08 -18.84
C HIS A 35 -8.19 13.95 -17.97
N LYS A 36 -8.60 15.06 -17.34
CA LYS A 36 -9.98 15.25 -16.88
C LYS A 36 -10.45 16.70 -17.15
N SER A 37 -11.11 16.86 -18.31
CA SER A 37 -12.01 17.95 -18.82
C SER A 37 -11.59 19.43 -18.75
N PRO A 38 -11.89 20.17 -19.84
CA PRO A 38 -13.12 20.97 -19.88
C PRO A 38 -13.95 20.65 -21.14
N GLY A 39 -15.28 20.58 -21.11
CA GLY A 39 -16.16 21.60 -20.55
C GLY A 39 -16.38 22.69 -21.61
N SER A 40 -17.20 22.39 -22.61
CA SER A 40 -17.57 23.27 -23.71
C SER A 40 -18.53 24.37 -23.23
N VAL A 41 -18.18 25.64 -23.45
CA VAL A 41 -19.13 26.74 -23.75
C VAL A 41 -18.37 27.93 -24.35
N GLU A 42 -18.84 28.38 -25.51
CA GLU A 42 -18.46 29.62 -26.19
C GLU A 42 -19.00 30.87 -25.47
N GLY A 43 -18.36 32.02 -25.67
CA GLY A 43 -18.96 33.32 -25.40
C GLY A 43 -17.97 34.41 -25.00
N ALA A 44 -17.57 35.25 -25.96
CA ALA A 44 -16.68 36.38 -25.76
C ALA A 44 -17.30 37.53 -24.94
N SER A 45 -16.60 37.98 -23.89
CA SER A 45 -16.21 39.39 -23.68
C SER A 45 -15.85 39.68 -22.22
N SER A 46 -14.77 40.46 -22.08
CA SER A 46 -14.49 41.42 -21.01
C SER A 46 -13.91 40.91 -19.68
N SER A 47 -12.85 41.62 -19.28
CA SER A 47 -12.29 41.76 -17.93
C SER A 47 -11.16 40.80 -17.52
N HIS A 48 -9.95 41.18 -17.92
CA HIS A 48 -8.69 40.86 -17.23
C HIS A 48 -8.76 41.28 -15.76
N SER A 49 -8.93 40.33 -14.84
CA SER A 49 -8.42 40.33 -13.44
C SER A 49 -9.03 39.18 -12.62
N LYS A 50 -8.97 37.93 -13.12
CA LYS A 50 -9.39 36.73 -12.35
C LYS A 50 -8.61 35.44 -12.65
N GLU A 51 -7.62 35.45 -13.54
CA GLU A 51 -6.92 34.22 -13.97
C GLU A 51 -5.77 33.79 -13.04
N VAL A 52 -5.26 34.68 -12.17
CA VAL A 52 -4.13 34.33 -11.28
C VAL A 52 -4.57 33.46 -10.10
N ALA A 53 -5.79 33.66 -9.57
CA ALA A 53 -6.29 32.87 -8.44
C ALA A 53 -6.70 31.43 -8.82
N GLY A 54 -7.14 31.22 -10.08
CA GLY A 54 -7.51 29.90 -10.59
C GLY A 54 -6.32 29.00 -10.91
N ASN A 55 -5.15 29.58 -11.26
CA ASN A 55 -3.93 28.81 -11.51
C ASN A 55 -3.23 28.39 -10.21
N ILE A 56 -3.17 29.27 -9.19
CA ILE A 56 -2.53 28.94 -7.90
C ILE A 56 -3.30 27.81 -7.17
N LEU A 57 -4.64 27.82 -7.20
CA LEU A 57 -5.45 26.75 -6.60
C LEU A 57 -5.33 25.40 -7.34
N ARG A 58 -5.08 25.41 -8.66
CA ARG A 58 -4.92 24.18 -9.46
C ARG A 58 -3.56 23.50 -9.23
N GLU A 59 -2.50 24.27 -9.11
CA GLU A 59 -1.16 23.75 -8.82
C GLU A 59 -1.12 23.05 -7.45
N ASP A 60 -1.77 23.61 -6.44
CA ASP A 60 -1.87 23.01 -5.10
C ASP A 60 -2.64 21.67 -5.09
N GLU A 61 -3.70 21.54 -5.89
CA GLU A 61 -4.49 20.30 -6.01
C GLU A 61 -3.72 19.19 -6.74
N GLU A 62 -3.01 19.52 -7.82
CA GLU A 62 -2.20 18.56 -8.57
C GLU A 62 -1.04 18.02 -7.74
N ASP A 63 -0.36 18.89 -6.99
CA ASP A 63 0.71 18.51 -6.07
C ASP A 63 0.21 17.65 -4.92
N ASN A 64 -0.97 17.95 -4.37
CA ASN A 64 -1.57 17.14 -3.30
C ASN A 64 -1.97 15.75 -3.81
N ARG A 65 -2.57 15.66 -5.00
CA ARG A 65 -2.91 14.38 -5.63
C ARG A 65 -1.66 13.56 -5.93
N LYS A 66 -0.59 14.19 -6.40
CA LYS A 66 0.68 13.52 -6.66
C LYS A 66 1.28 12.96 -5.36
N ARG A 67 1.31 13.75 -4.29
CA ARG A 67 1.78 13.29 -2.96
C ARG A 67 0.98 12.10 -2.45
N GLU A 68 -0.34 12.13 -2.61
CA GLU A 68 -1.20 11.01 -2.21
C GLU A 68 -0.90 9.74 -3.03
N GLN A 69 -0.72 9.88 -4.34
CA GLN A 69 -0.32 8.75 -5.20
C GLN A 69 1.04 8.17 -4.81
N GLU A 70 2.02 9.01 -4.51
CA GLU A 70 3.34 8.58 -4.04
C GLU A 70 3.25 7.87 -2.68
N MET A 71 2.37 8.32 -1.78
CA MET A 71 2.08 7.64 -0.51
C MET A 71 1.48 6.24 -0.73
N TRP A 72 0.49 6.10 -1.61
CA TRP A 72 -0.08 4.79 -1.92
C TRP A 72 0.94 3.86 -2.60
N ALA A 73 1.73 4.39 -3.53
CA ALA A 73 2.82 3.65 -4.18
C ALA A 73 3.88 3.19 -3.17
N MET A 74 4.19 4.02 -2.18
CA MET A 74 5.13 3.69 -1.11
C MET A 74 4.63 2.47 -0.31
N LEU A 75 3.39 2.53 0.17
CA LEU A 75 2.78 1.45 0.96
C LEU A 75 2.65 0.15 0.15
N ALA A 76 2.15 0.23 -1.09
CA ALA A 76 2.01 -0.95 -1.95
C ALA A 76 3.38 -1.57 -2.29
N GLY A 77 4.39 -0.73 -2.53
CA GLY A 77 5.75 -1.17 -2.78
C GLY A 77 6.37 -1.88 -1.58
N GLN A 78 6.30 -1.28 -0.39
CA GLN A 78 6.81 -1.89 0.84
C GLN A 78 6.16 -3.26 1.10
N ALA A 79 4.84 -3.35 0.94
CA ALA A 79 4.10 -4.59 1.06
C ALA A 79 4.57 -5.65 0.04
N ALA A 80 4.78 -5.26 -1.22
CA ALA A 80 5.30 -6.15 -2.26
C ALA A 80 6.72 -6.66 -1.94
N PHE A 81 7.63 -5.78 -1.50
CA PHE A 81 8.98 -6.19 -1.07
C PHE A 81 8.92 -7.14 0.13
N LYS A 82 8.03 -6.90 1.10
CA LYS A 82 7.82 -7.76 2.26
C LYS A 82 7.38 -9.17 1.84
N LEU A 83 6.42 -9.27 0.92
CA LEU A 83 5.94 -10.56 0.42
C LEU A 83 7.02 -11.31 -0.38
N GLU A 84 7.72 -10.63 -1.30
CA GLU A 84 8.78 -11.29 -2.08
C GLU A 84 9.93 -11.76 -1.19
N SER A 85 10.34 -10.93 -0.21
CA SER A 85 11.33 -11.34 0.79
C SER A 85 10.89 -12.60 1.54
N TYR A 86 9.63 -12.66 1.98
CA TYR A 86 9.08 -13.86 2.61
C TYR A 86 9.15 -15.08 1.69
N ILE A 87 8.79 -14.93 0.40
CA ILE A 87 8.88 -16.01 -0.59
C ILE A 87 10.33 -16.51 -0.70
N PHE A 88 11.30 -15.61 -0.78
CA PHE A 88 12.71 -15.98 -0.92
C PHE A 88 13.17 -16.82 0.27
N HIS A 89 12.91 -16.39 1.49
CA HIS A 89 13.31 -17.12 2.71
C HIS A 89 12.55 -18.44 2.88
N LYS A 90 11.37 -18.60 2.28
CA LYS A 90 10.64 -19.88 2.29
C LYS A 90 11.12 -20.87 1.24
N VAL A 91 11.66 -20.38 0.13
CA VAL A 91 11.99 -21.21 -1.03
C VAL A 91 13.48 -21.50 -1.12
N LEU A 92 14.30 -20.46 -1.01
CA LEU A 92 15.74 -20.53 -1.19
C LEU A 92 16.44 -20.74 0.16
N PRO A 93 17.60 -21.42 0.16
CA PRO A 93 18.51 -21.39 1.31
C PRO A 93 19.09 -19.99 1.53
N GLU A 94 19.34 -19.63 2.79
CA GLU A 94 19.79 -18.28 3.19
C GLU A 94 21.10 -17.85 2.51
N SER A 95 22.00 -18.80 2.22
CA SER A 95 23.26 -18.54 1.54
C SER A 95 23.12 -17.96 0.12
N PHE A 96 21.95 -18.12 -0.49
CA PHE A 96 21.62 -17.58 -1.82
C PHE A 96 20.82 -16.27 -1.75
N ILE A 97 20.39 -15.87 -0.56
CA ILE A 97 19.66 -14.62 -0.33
C ILE A 97 20.67 -13.56 0.07
N LYS A 98 21.03 -12.70 -0.88
CA LYS A 98 21.88 -11.54 -0.65
C LYS A 98 20.99 -10.30 -0.55
N PRO A 99 20.87 -9.70 0.64
CA PRO A 99 20.09 -8.47 0.82
C PRO A 99 20.47 -7.43 -0.23
N HIS A 100 19.47 -6.83 -0.88
CA HIS A 100 19.60 -5.78 -1.91
C HIS A 100 20.25 -6.19 -3.25
N ILE A 101 20.83 -7.39 -3.37
CA ILE A 101 21.53 -7.84 -4.57
C ILE A 101 20.72 -8.88 -5.33
N PHE A 102 20.32 -9.96 -4.65
CA PHE A 102 19.66 -11.10 -5.30
C PHE A 102 19.01 -12.05 -4.29
N PRO A 103 17.84 -12.64 -4.58
CA PRO A 103 16.95 -12.31 -5.69
C PRO A 103 16.24 -10.97 -5.46
N ARG A 104 15.98 -10.21 -6.55
CA ARG A 104 15.24 -8.94 -6.45
C ARG A 104 13.77 -9.12 -6.76
N HIS A 105 13.41 -10.12 -7.55
CA HIS A 105 12.04 -10.48 -7.89
C HIS A 105 11.83 -12.00 -7.80
N VAL A 106 10.57 -12.44 -7.66
CA VAL A 106 10.20 -13.88 -7.76
C VAL A 106 10.70 -14.49 -9.07
N LYS A 107 10.75 -13.72 -10.16
CA LYS A 107 11.30 -14.17 -11.44
C LYS A 107 12.78 -14.55 -11.34
N ASP A 108 13.58 -13.77 -10.61
CA ASP A 108 15.01 -14.03 -10.44
C ASP A 108 15.25 -15.34 -9.69
N MET A 109 14.46 -15.59 -8.64
CA MET A 109 14.45 -16.86 -7.91
C MET A 109 14.06 -18.03 -8.82
N GLN A 110 13.04 -17.87 -9.66
CA GLN A 110 12.63 -18.92 -10.60
C GLN A 110 13.74 -19.26 -11.59
N SER A 111 14.37 -18.25 -12.19
CA SER A 111 15.49 -18.45 -13.10
C SER A 111 16.69 -19.12 -12.42
N LEU A 112 16.98 -18.80 -11.16
CA LEU A 112 18.01 -19.51 -10.39
C LEU A 112 17.69 -21.00 -10.24
N ILE A 113 16.44 -21.32 -9.86
CA ILE A 113 15.99 -22.71 -9.70
C ILE A 113 16.13 -23.47 -11.01
N GLU A 114 15.71 -22.86 -12.12
CA GLU A 114 15.82 -23.43 -13.47
C GLU A 114 17.28 -23.66 -13.86
N GLU A 115 18.16 -22.68 -13.63
CA GLU A 115 19.59 -22.75 -13.96
C GLU A 115 20.31 -23.88 -13.20
N TYR A 116 20.12 -23.98 -11.88
CA TYR A 116 20.74 -25.02 -11.08
C TYR A 116 20.17 -26.41 -11.39
N THR A 117 18.88 -26.49 -11.73
CA THR A 117 18.26 -27.75 -12.16
C THR A 117 18.83 -28.21 -13.50
N ALA A 118 18.96 -27.30 -14.47
CA ALA A 118 19.54 -27.60 -15.78
C ALA A 118 21.01 -28.04 -15.70
N ARG A 119 21.76 -27.54 -14.70
CA ARG A 119 23.16 -27.93 -14.44
C ARG A 119 23.31 -29.23 -13.63
N GLY A 120 22.22 -29.83 -13.16
CA GLY A 120 22.28 -30.99 -12.27
C GLY A 120 22.73 -30.66 -10.83
N GLU A 121 22.76 -29.37 -10.47
CA GLU A 121 23.18 -28.87 -9.15
C GLU A 121 21.99 -28.56 -8.22
N ALA A 122 20.79 -29.06 -8.52
CA ALA A 122 19.57 -28.80 -7.75
C ALA A 122 19.69 -29.12 -6.25
N ALA A 123 20.55 -30.06 -5.88
CA ALA A 123 20.86 -30.40 -4.48
C ALA A 123 21.37 -29.20 -3.68
N ARG A 124 22.09 -28.26 -4.30
CA ARG A 124 22.60 -27.03 -3.66
C ARG A 124 21.49 -26.06 -3.28
N LEU A 125 20.31 -26.19 -3.89
CA LEU A 125 19.14 -25.35 -3.59
C LEU A 125 18.20 -26.00 -2.57
N GLU A 126 18.60 -27.09 -1.91
CA GLU A 126 17.85 -27.71 -0.80
C GLU A 126 16.35 -27.93 -1.11
N GLY A 127 16.05 -28.43 -2.32
CA GLY A 127 14.68 -28.69 -2.75
C GLY A 127 13.86 -27.44 -3.08
N ALA A 128 14.47 -26.29 -3.39
CA ALA A 128 13.79 -25.04 -3.73
C ALA A 128 12.70 -25.19 -4.81
N ALA A 129 12.91 -26.05 -5.81
CA ALA A 129 11.91 -26.31 -6.84
C ALA A 129 10.60 -26.87 -6.26
N ALA A 130 10.70 -27.83 -5.35
CA ALA A 130 9.55 -28.43 -4.66
C ALA A 130 8.90 -27.40 -3.71
N LYS A 131 9.70 -26.71 -2.88
CA LYS A 131 9.22 -25.64 -1.99
C LYS A 131 8.46 -24.56 -2.75
N TRP A 132 8.97 -24.14 -3.91
CA TRP A 132 8.29 -23.16 -4.76
C TRP A 132 6.99 -23.71 -5.36
N HIS A 133 7.01 -24.96 -5.82
CA HIS A 133 5.81 -25.62 -6.34
C HIS A 133 4.69 -25.71 -5.28
N ASP A 134 5.03 -26.11 -4.06
CA ASP A 134 4.08 -26.22 -2.96
C ASP A 134 3.51 -24.85 -2.56
N LEU A 135 4.36 -23.83 -2.52
CA LEU A 135 3.92 -22.46 -2.22
C LEU A 135 2.98 -21.91 -3.31
N LYS A 136 3.28 -22.17 -4.59
CA LYS A 136 2.39 -21.81 -5.70
C LYS A 136 1.03 -22.49 -5.57
N ASN A 137 1.01 -23.78 -5.20
CA ASN A 137 -0.23 -24.52 -5.05
C ASN A 137 -1.06 -24.00 -3.86
N LYS A 138 -0.41 -23.77 -2.71
CA LYS A 138 -1.05 -23.23 -1.51
C LYS A 138 -1.75 -21.89 -1.76
N TRP A 139 -1.13 -21.02 -2.55
CA TRP A 139 -1.66 -19.68 -2.81
C TRP A 139 -2.40 -19.55 -4.14
N HIS A 140 -2.55 -20.65 -4.89
CA HIS A 140 -3.05 -20.63 -6.26
C HIS A 140 -2.38 -19.55 -7.10
N TRP A 141 -1.04 -19.47 -7.00
CA TRP A 141 -0.23 -18.43 -7.63
C TRP A 141 -0.42 -18.41 -9.14
N LYS A 142 -0.69 -17.23 -9.69
CA LYS A 142 -0.90 -17.00 -11.13
C LYS A 142 0.05 -15.94 -11.66
N ARG A 143 0.11 -15.85 -12.98
CA ARG A 143 0.94 -14.87 -13.69
C ARG A 143 0.57 -13.44 -13.32
N GLU A 144 -0.72 -13.17 -13.12
CA GLU A 144 -1.24 -11.85 -12.78
C GLU A 144 -0.71 -11.34 -11.43
N HIS A 145 -0.42 -12.24 -10.47
CA HIS A 145 0.18 -11.85 -9.19
C HIS A 145 1.60 -11.34 -9.37
N ALA A 146 2.40 -11.98 -10.22
CA ALA A 146 3.74 -11.51 -10.56
C ALA A 146 3.71 -10.15 -11.28
N VAL A 147 2.73 -9.93 -12.16
CA VAL A 147 2.52 -8.63 -12.82
C VAL A 147 2.18 -7.55 -11.79
N VAL A 148 1.25 -7.82 -10.88
CA VAL A 148 0.90 -6.90 -9.79
C VAL A 148 2.14 -6.48 -8.99
N LEU A 149 2.94 -7.45 -8.53
CA LEU A 149 4.14 -7.15 -7.74
C LEU A 149 5.16 -6.32 -8.52
N ALA A 150 5.41 -6.67 -9.79
CA ALA A 150 6.30 -5.90 -10.66
C ALA A 150 5.80 -4.46 -10.86
N THR A 151 4.49 -4.29 -11.06
CA THR A 151 3.85 -2.99 -11.26
C THR A 151 3.99 -2.09 -10.03
N VAL A 152 3.60 -2.56 -8.85
CA VAL A 152 3.65 -1.71 -7.64
C VAL A 152 5.09 -1.42 -7.23
N LYS A 153 6.02 -2.36 -7.44
CA LYS A 153 7.45 -2.12 -7.23
C LYS A 153 8.02 -1.10 -8.21
N CYS A 154 7.58 -1.14 -9.47
CA CYS A 154 7.95 -0.11 -10.44
C CYS A 154 7.49 1.27 -9.96
N ALA A 155 6.22 1.40 -9.56
CA ALA A 155 5.68 2.65 -9.03
C ALA A 155 6.46 3.15 -7.80
N TYR A 156 6.77 2.26 -6.85
CA TYR A 156 7.59 2.56 -5.68
C TYR A 156 8.97 3.11 -6.02
N LEU A 157 9.66 2.52 -6.99
CA LEU A 157 11.01 2.94 -7.39
C LEU A 157 11.03 4.29 -8.13
N HIS A 158 9.87 4.77 -8.62
CA HIS A 158 9.73 6.03 -9.33
C HIS A 158 9.12 7.15 -8.45
N ILE A 159 9.01 6.94 -7.14
CA ILE A 159 8.59 8.00 -6.21
C ILE A 159 9.66 9.09 -6.21
N SER A 160 9.25 10.35 -6.44
CA SER A 160 10.18 11.46 -6.62
C SER A 160 10.95 11.78 -5.35
N LYS A 161 10.28 11.69 -4.19
CA LYS A 161 10.81 12.09 -2.88
C LYS A 161 10.52 11.04 -1.81
N PRO A 162 11.14 9.84 -1.89
CA PRO A 162 10.77 8.70 -1.07
C PRO A 162 10.93 8.96 0.44
N LEU A 163 11.95 9.71 0.85
CA LEU A 163 12.19 10.04 2.26
C LEU A 163 11.11 10.97 2.84
N GLU A 164 10.69 11.99 2.09
CA GLU A 164 9.62 12.90 2.53
C GLU A 164 8.29 12.15 2.68
N VAL A 165 8.01 11.21 1.77
CA VAL A 165 6.82 10.34 1.84
C VAL A 165 6.90 9.41 3.04
N MET A 166 8.05 8.77 3.27
CA MET A 166 8.26 7.89 4.43
C MET A 166 8.11 8.61 5.77
N MET A 167 8.59 9.86 5.89
CA MET A 167 8.44 10.63 7.14
C MET A 167 6.98 10.97 7.48
N LYS A 168 6.11 11.02 6.47
CA LYS A 168 4.67 11.32 6.63
C LYS A 168 3.83 10.06 6.82
N LEU A 169 4.37 8.90 6.49
CA LEU A 169 3.73 7.62 6.73
C LEU A 169 3.91 7.24 8.20
N ASP A 170 2.79 6.95 8.85
CA ASP A 170 2.83 6.26 10.13
C ASP A 170 3.38 4.83 9.88
N LYS A 171 4.39 4.44 10.65
CA LYS A 171 5.09 3.16 10.51
C LYS A 171 4.12 1.97 10.56
N GLU A 172 3.03 2.12 11.30
CA GLU A 172 2.03 1.07 11.48
C GLU A 172 1.05 0.96 10.30
N GLN A 173 1.01 1.95 9.39
CA GLN A 173 0.09 1.91 8.25
C GLN A 173 0.44 0.81 7.25
N GLY A 174 1.72 0.44 7.14
CA GLY A 174 2.19 -0.60 6.22
C GLY A 174 1.80 -2.04 6.61
N ASP A 175 1.36 -2.25 7.85
CA ASP A 175 1.07 -3.60 8.39
C ASP A 175 -0.43 -3.91 8.49
N SER A 176 -1.32 -2.96 8.21
CA SER A 176 -2.78 -3.18 8.20
C SER A 176 -3.26 -3.77 6.87
N VAL A 177 -4.15 -4.77 6.95
CA VAL A 177 -4.81 -5.38 5.79
C VAL A 177 -5.60 -4.34 4.99
N GLU A 178 -6.33 -3.46 5.66
CA GLU A 178 -7.19 -2.44 5.06
C GLU A 178 -6.35 -1.43 4.28
N ASN A 179 -5.25 -0.97 4.88
CA ASN A 179 -4.31 -0.06 4.24
C ASN A 179 -3.62 -0.72 3.04
N ALA A 180 -3.21 -1.98 3.16
CA ALA A 180 -2.63 -2.72 2.04
C ALA A 180 -3.65 -2.86 0.89
N ARG A 181 -4.90 -3.24 1.17
CA ARG A 181 -5.94 -3.31 0.13
C ARG A 181 -6.15 -1.95 -0.56
N ARG A 182 -6.19 -0.87 0.21
CA ARG A 182 -6.36 0.49 -0.32
C ARG A 182 -5.16 0.91 -1.16
N ALA A 183 -3.94 0.68 -0.68
CA ALA A 183 -2.70 0.99 -1.39
C ALA A 183 -2.63 0.24 -2.72
N PHE A 184 -2.84 -1.08 -2.73
CA PHE A 184 -2.87 -1.86 -3.97
C PHE A 184 -3.95 -1.38 -4.94
N ARG A 185 -5.15 -1.06 -4.45
CA ARG A 185 -6.24 -0.56 -5.31
C ARG A 185 -5.90 0.79 -5.95
N ASN A 186 -5.24 1.68 -5.22
CA ASN A 186 -4.88 3.02 -5.70
C ASN A 186 -3.62 3.03 -6.58
N SER A 187 -2.72 2.05 -6.43
CA SER A 187 -1.48 1.95 -7.23
C SER A 187 -1.63 1.07 -8.48
N LEU A 188 -2.74 0.37 -8.64
CA LEU A 188 -3.00 -0.55 -9.76
C LEU A 188 -4.08 -0.05 -10.70
N LEU A 189 -3.97 -0.41 -11.98
CA LEU A 189 -5.06 -0.28 -12.94
C LEU A 189 -6.25 -1.19 -12.56
N PRO A 190 -7.50 -0.82 -12.92
CA PRO A 190 -8.71 -1.57 -12.58
C PRO A 190 -8.65 -3.07 -12.91
N GLN A 191 -8.07 -3.43 -14.06
CA GLN A 191 -7.90 -4.82 -14.50
C GLN A 191 -7.04 -5.68 -13.56
N LEU A 192 -6.17 -5.06 -12.76
CA LEU A 192 -5.29 -5.74 -11.81
C LEU A 192 -5.84 -5.71 -10.37
N HIS A 193 -6.93 -4.99 -10.09
CA HIS A 193 -7.47 -4.85 -8.72
C HIS A 193 -7.80 -6.18 -8.07
N LYS A 194 -8.38 -7.11 -8.83
CA LYS A 194 -8.70 -8.46 -8.32
C LYS A 194 -7.44 -9.22 -7.92
N ALA A 195 -6.42 -9.23 -8.77
CA ALA A 195 -5.15 -9.87 -8.49
C ALA A 195 -4.40 -9.17 -7.33
N GLY A 196 -4.49 -7.84 -7.25
CA GLY A 196 -3.98 -7.05 -6.12
C GLY A 196 -4.62 -7.43 -4.80
N GLY A 197 -5.95 -7.57 -4.76
CA GLY A 197 -6.66 -8.07 -3.58
C GLY A 197 -6.19 -9.47 -3.15
N GLN A 198 -5.99 -10.37 -4.11
CA GLN A 198 -5.47 -11.72 -3.84
C GLN A 198 -4.05 -11.71 -3.28
N VAL A 199 -3.18 -10.81 -3.75
CA VAL A 199 -1.83 -10.64 -3.19
C VAL A 199 -1.90 -10.21 -1.72
N VAL A 200 -2.81 -9.29 -1.38
CA VAL A 200 -3.04 -8.88 0.01
C VAL A 200 -3.56 -10.05 0.86
N ASP A 201 -4.45 -10.89 0.30
CA ASP A 201 -4.93 -12.10 0.99
C ASP A 201 -3.79 -13.10 1.23
N MET A 202 -2.86 -13.26 0.29
CA MET A 202 -1.66 -14.08 0.48
C MET A 202 -0.79 -13.55 1.61
N MET A 203 -0.56 -12.23 1.65
CA MET A 203 0.21 -11.59 2.72
C MET A 203 -0.43 -11.80 4.10
N LEU A 204 -1.76 -11.67 4.18
CA LEU A 204 -2.50 -11.96 5.41
C LEU A 204 -2.33 -13.43 5.81
N SER A 205 -2.48 -14.37 4.87
CA SER A 205 -2.30 -15.81 5.15
C SER A 205 -0.88 -16.17 5.58
N ALA A 206 0.11 -15.37 5.17
CA ALA A 206 1.50 -15.51 5.55
C ALA A 206 1.83 -14.84 6.90
N GLY A 207 0.86 -14.19 7.55
CA GLY A 207 1.07 -13.44 8.80
C GLY A 207 1.88 -12.15 8.61
N LEU A 208 1.94 -11.63 7.38
CA LEU A 208 2.68 -10.40 7.06
C LEU A 208 1.84 -9.13 7.26
N LEU A 209 0.54 -9.28 7.47
CA LEU A 209 -0.40 -8.19 7.73
C LEU A 209 -1.28 -8.54 8.93
N THR A 210 -1.79 -7.52 9.60
CA THR A 210 -2.64 -7.62 10.79
C THR A 210 -3.99 -6.95 10.54
N PHE A 211 -5.04 -7.51 11.15
CA PHE A 211 -6.32 -6.81 11.24
C PHE A 211 -6.19 -5.76 12.33
N LYS A 212 -5.99 -4.51 11.93
CA LYS A 212 -6.09 -3.40 12.86
C LYS A 212 -7.55 -2.94 12.82
N PRO A 213 -8.29 -2.93 13.95
CA PRO A 213 -9.56 -2.24 13.97
C PRO A 213 -9.28 -0.79 13.55
N ALA A 214 -10.12 -0.25 12.65
CA ALA A 214 -10.02 1.14 12.25
C ALA A 214 -10.06 2.00 13.52
N SER A 215 -8.90 2.41 14.02
CA SER A 215 -8.83 3.32 15.14
C SER A 215 -9.44 4.61 14.62
N ASP A 216 -10.55 5.02 15.21
CA ASP A 216 -11.28 6.22 14.85
C ASP A 216 -10.30 7.41 14.85
N ASN A 217 -9.93 7.87 13.66
CA ASN A 217 -9.23 9.13 13.45
C ASN A 217 -10.21 10.30 13.65
N ASN A 218 -10.84 10.35 14.82
CA ASN A 218 -11.74 11.41 15.27
C ASN A 218 -11.44 11.72 16.75
N ASN A 219 -10.23 12.18 17.06
CA ASN A 219 -10.05 13.01 18.26
C ASN A 219 -8.81 13.91 18.22
N VAL A 220 -8.83 14.90 17.34
CA VAL A 220 -8.06 16.14 17.56
C VAL A 220 -9.07 17.28 17.48
N ASN A 221 -9.88 17.42 18.53
CA ASN A 221 -10.48 18.68 19.03
C ASN A 221 -11.65 18.35 19.99
N SER A 222 -11.35 18.06 21.26
CA SER A 222 -12.19 18.47 22.41
C SER A 222 -11.58 17.94 23.72
N VAL A 223 -10.39 18.40 24.08
CA VAL A 223 -9.95 18.42 25.49
C VAL A 223 -9.50 19.83 25.82
N ALA A 224 -10.46 20.74 25.71
CA ALA A 224 -10.42 22.00 26.42
C ALA A 224 -11.86 22.22 26.90
N THR A 225 -12.01 22.51 28.20
CA THR A 225 -13.28 22.82 28.87
C THR A 225 -14.08 21.64 29.44
N GLN A 226 -13.52 20.91 30.42
CA GLN A 226 -14.35 20.38 31.50
C GLN A 226 -13.60 20.11 32.82
N GLU A 227 -12.62 20.95 33.16
CA GLU A 227 -11.87 20.87 34.43
C GLU A 227 -12.11 22.11 35.32
N ALA A 228 -13.34 22.65 35.30
CA ALA A 228 -13.72 23.84 36.08
C ALA A 228 -14.86 23.61 37.09
N PHE A 229 -15.29 22.37 37.34
CA PHE A 229 -16.42 22.09 38.25
C PHE A 229 -16.16 21.04 39.34
N ARG A 230 -14.92 20.91 39.80
CA ARG A 230 -14.59 20.21 41.05
C ARG A 230 -14.04 21.16 42.12
N ARG A 231 -14.85 22.16 42.48
CA ARG A 231 -14.71 22.90 43.75
C ARG A 231 -15.96 22.71 44.60
N ARG A 232 -16.00 21.63 45.37
CA ARG A 232 -16.72 21.57 46.64
C ARG A 232 -15.89 20.75 47.64
N PRO A 233 -15.45 21.34 48.76
CA PRO A 233 -14.91 20.59 49.88
C PRO A 233 -16.07 20.06 50.73
N PRO A 234 -16.07 18.79 51.16
CA PRO A 234 -16.95 18.38 52.23
C PRO A 234 -16.30 18.67 53.58
N ARG A 235 -17.02 19.51 54.32
CA ARG A 235 -17.12 19.71 55.77
C ARG A 235 -16.39 18.69 56.67
N SER A 236 -15.56 19.26 57.52
CA SER A 236 -15.38 19.02 58.96
C SER A 236 -16.05 17.77 59.56
N ALA A 237 -15.24 16.84 60.06
CA ALA A 237 -15.62 15.86 61.07
C ALA A 237 -15.05 16.29 62.44
N PRO A 238 -15.79 16.16 63.55
CA PRO A 238 -15.29 16.51 64.87
C PRO A 238 -14.46 15.39 65.50
N VAL A 239 -13.51 15.85 66.28
CA VAL A 239 -12.57 15.14 67.16
C VAL A 239 -13.30 14.52 68.37
N ALA A 240 -12.91 13.30 68.76
CA ALA A 240 -12.82 12.88 70.18
C ALA A 240 -12.01 11.56 70.35
N VAL A 241 -10.70 11.65 70.63
CA VAL A 241 -9.96 11.32 71.90
C VAL A 241 -9.80 9.81 72.27
N PRO A 242 -8.80 9.43 73.10
CA PRO A 242 -7.90 8.31 72.79
C PRO A 242 -8.03 7.16 73.80
N ARG A 243 -7.41 6.01 73.53
CA ARG A 243 -7.03 5.11 74.63
C ARG A 243 -5.78 4.29 74.34
N SER A 244 -4.81 4.60 75.18
CA SER A 244 -3.58 3.90 75.58
C SER A 244 -3.48 2.39 75.38
N SER A 245 -2.25 2.00 75.01
CA SER A 245 -1.44 0.85 75.50
C SER A 245 -1.89 -0.55 75.03
N ARG A 246 -1.01 -1.47 74.59
CA ARG A 246 0.24 -1.95 75.20
C ARG A 246 0.95 -2.95 74.24
N THR A 247 2.26 -2.77 74.04
CA THR A 247 3.40 -3.74 74.06
C THR A 247 3.39 -5.12 73.36
N PHE A 248 4.52 -5.38 72.65
CA PHE A 248 5.34 -6.63 72.53
C PHE A 248 4.67 -7.89 71.91
N THR A 249 5.28 -8.73 71.06
CA THR A 249 6.68 -9.18 70.85
C THR A 249 6.85 -9.67 69.39
N ASP A 250 8.07 -9.48 68.85
CA ASP A 250 8.71 -10.31 67.82
C ASP A 250 8.95 -11.74 68.34
N GLU A 251 8.71 -12.77 67.52
CA GLU A 251 9.59 -13.95 67.48
C GLU A 251 9.42 -14.75 66.17
N LYS A 252 10.53 -14.78 65.42
CA LYS A 252 11.05 -15.77 64.44
C LYS A 252 10.10 -16.62 63.59
#